data_AF-A0AA40L6D5-F1
#
_entry.id   AF-A0AA40L6D5-F1
#
_cell.length_a   1.000
_cell.length_b   1.000
_cell.length_c   1.000
_cell.angle_alpha   90.00
_cell.angle_beta   90.00
_cell.angle_gamma   90.00
#
_symmetry.space_group_name_H-M   'P 1'
#
loop_
_entity.id
_entity.type
_entity.pdbx_description
1 polymer ?
#
loop_
_entity_poly.entity_id
_entity_poly.type
_entity_poly.pdbx_seq_one_letter_code
_entity_poly.pdbx_strand_id
1 'polypeptide(L)' 'TVVEKLVNDLLGVCRILSGDDFMPRLQPAVGVGGSLEGWNACGEDFVCRLLVPLKPPPGHSFHLELGT' A
#
# COMPACT_ATOMS: atom_id res chain seq x y z
N THR A 1 11.76 9.98 0.89
CA THR A 1 11.37 11.32 1.41
C THR A 1 10.83 11.23 2.84
N VAL A 2 10.54 12.34 3.54
CA VAL A 2 9.87 12.28 4.87
C VAL A 2 8.55 11.51 4.80
N VAL A 3 7.79 11.74 3.72
CA VAL A 3 6.53 11.05 3.44
C VAL A 3 6.75 9.54 3.29
N GLU A 4 7.76 9.13 2.54
CA GLU A 4 8.12 7.71 2.38
C GLU A 4 8.45 7.03 3.69
N LYS A 5 9.26 7.67 4.53
CA LYS A 5 9.59 7.13 5.85
C LYS A 5 8.33 6.98 6.72
N LEU A 6 7.51 8.02 6.80
CA LEU A 6 6.26 8.01 7.57
C LEU A 6 5.33 6.88 7.13
N VAL A 7 5.17 6.69 5.82
CA VAL A 7 4.30 5.65 5.27
C VAL A 7 4.87 4.27 5.53
N ASN A 8 6.18 4.07 5.40
CA ASN A 8 6.82 2.80 5.72
C ASN A 8 6.66 2.44 7.21
N ASP A 9 6.82 3.41 8.11
CA ASP A 9 6.64 3.21 9.56
C ASP A 9 5.18 2.84 9.88
N LEU A 10 4.20 3.55 9.28
CA LEU A 10 2.77 3.25 9.43
C LEU A 10 2.43 1.84 8.94
N LEU A 11 2.89 1.47 7.74
CA LEU A 11 2.66 0.13 7.19
C LEU A 11 3.33 -0.95 8.04
N GLY A 12 4.47 -0.65 8.65
CA GLY A 12 5.13 -1.53 9.62
C GLY A 12 4.22 -1.84 10.81
N VAL A 13 3.64 -0.81 11.42
CA VAL A 13 2.69 -0.97 12.53
C VAL A 13 1.46 -1.76 12.09
N CYS A 14 0.88 -1.43 10.94
CA CYS A 14 -0.29 -2.16 10.43
C CYS A 14 0.01 -3.65 10.18
N ARG A 15 1.20 -4.02 9.70
CA ARG A 15 1.62 -5.42 9.51
C ARG A 15 1.72 -6.18 10.82
N ILE A 16 2.24 -5.54 11.87
CA ILE A 16 2.33 -6.14 13.21
C ILE A 16 0.92 -6.39 13.75
N LEU A 17 0.03 -5.41 13.61
CA LEU A 17 -1.35 -5.52 14.08
C LEU A 17 -2.19 -6.54 13.28
N SER A 18 -1.81 -6.84 12.04
CA SER A 18 -2.49 -7.81 11.17
C SER A 18 -1.78 -9.17 11.09
N GLY A 19 -0.84 -9.44 12.00
CA GLY A 19 0.07 -10.58 11.99
C GLY A 19 -0.60 -11.95 11.95
N ASP A 20 -1.64 -12.15 12.76
CA ASP A 20 -2.22 -13.49 13.04
C ASP A 20 -3.65 -13.67 12.51
N ASP A 21 -4.22 -12.62 11.92
CA ASP A 21 -5.60 -12.62 11.45
C ASP A 21 -5.71 -13.07 9.99
N PHE A 22 -6.95 -13.33 9.56
CA PHE A 22 -7.33 -13.51 8.15
C PHE A 22 -7.28 -12.19 7.36
N MET A 23 -6.23 -11.39 7.56
CA MET A 23 -6.05 -10.08 6.96
C MET A 23 -5.08 -10.14 5.78
N PRO A 24 -5.35 -9.39 4.69
CA PRO A 24 -4.40 -9.24 3.60
C PRO A 24 -3.05 -8.69 4.09
N ARG A 25 -1.94 -9.22 3.55
CA ARG A 25 -0.60 -8.76 3.88
C ARG A 25 -0.27 -7.50 3.09
N LEU A 26 -0.05 -6.39 3.79
CA LEU A 26 0.34 -5.12 3.17
C LEU A 26 1.75 -5.19 2.57
N GLN A 27 1.94 -4.76 1.33
CA GLN A 27 3.26 -4.62 0.68
C GLN A 27 3.78 -3.18 0.78
N PRO A 28 5.05 -2.90 0.41
CA PRO A 28 5.54 -1.52 0.33
C PRO A 28 4.64 -0.65 -0.54
N ALA A 29 4.41 0.60 -0.11
CA ALA A 29 3.61 1.54 -0.87
C ALA A 29 4.30 1.94 -2.18
N VAL A 30 3.50 2.17 -3.21
CA VAL A 30 3.92 2.70 -4.50
C VAL A 30 3.32 4.10 -4.66
N GLY A 31 4.16 5.08 -4.96
CA GLY A 31 3.73 6.44 -5.27
C GLY A 31 2.88 6.48 -6.54
N VAL A 32 1.76 7.21 -6.52
CA VAL A 32 0.93 7.44 -7.70
C VAL A 32 0.91 8.93 -8.02
N GLY A 33 1.51 9.30 -9.16
CA GLY A 33 1.61 10.67 -9.66
C GLY A 33 2.01 10.73 -11.13
N GLY A 34 1.68 11.84 -11.80
CA GLY A 34 1.46 11.98 -13.25
C GLY A 34 2.60 11.69 -14.23
N SER A 35 3.77 11.24 -13.80
CA SER A 35 4.74 10.60 -14.67
C SER A 35 5.44 9.55 -13.84
N LEU A 36 5.19 8.29 -14.22
CA LEU A 36 5.81 7.07 -13.73
C LEU A 36 7.15 7.33 -13.01
N GLU A 37 7.17 6.96 -11.72
CA GLU A 37 8.35 6.84 -10.84
C GLU A 37 8.71 8.06 -9.96
N GLY A 38 8.57 7.84 -8.64
CA GLY A 38 9.04 8.74 -7.59
C GLY A 38 7.94 9.17 -6.65
N TRP A 39 8.23 9.17 -5.35
CA TRP A 39 7.43 9.82 -4.29
C TRP A 39 7.34 11.35 -4.46
N ASN A 40 7.60 11.86 -5.66
CA ASN A 40 7.66 13.27 -6.03
C ASN A 40 6.27 13.85 -6.35
N ALA A 41 5.21 13.17 -5.93
CA ALA A 41 3.83 13.46 -6.29
C ALA A 41 3.03 14.18 -5.19
N CYS A 42 3.68 14.85 -4.25
CA CYS A 42 3.00 15.97 -3.61
C CYS A 42 3.13 17.16 -4.57
N GLY A 43 2.30 17.17 -5.62
CA GLY A 43 2.10 18.36 -6.45
C GLY A 43 1.48 19.48 -5.61
N GLU A 44 0.98 20.53 -6.27
CA GLU A 44 0.37 21.71 -5.62
C GLU A 44 -0.73 21.38 -4.59
N ASP A 45 -1.30 20.18 -4.64
CA ASP A 45 -2.10 19.60 -3.56
C ASP A 45 -1.22 18.95 -2.48
N PHE A 46 -1.38 19.40 -1.24
CA PHE A 46 -0.82 18.79 -0.01
C PHE A 46 -1.24 17.32 0.25
N VAL A 47 -1.84 16.65 -0.73
CA VAL A 47 -2.42 15.32 -0.65
C VAL A 47 -1.52 14.32 -1.36
N CYS A 48 -0.85 13.46 -0.61
CA CYS A 48 -0.08 12.35 -1.16
C CYS A 48 -1.00 11.16 -1.49
N ARG A 49 -1.00 10.72 -2.75
CA ARG A 49 -1.75 9.53 -3.19
C ARG A 49 -0.78 8.35 -3.37
N LEU A 50 -1.09 7.25 -2.71
CA LEU A 50 -0.25 6.06 -2.63
C LEU A 50 -1.12 4.82 -2.83
N LEU A 51 -0.58 3.84 -3.53
CA LEU A 51 -1.15 2.50 -3.58
C LEU A 51 -0.39 1.60 -2.63
N VAL A 52 -1.09 0.82 -1.82
CA VAL A 52 -0.51 -0.21 -0.96
C VAL A 52 -0.96 -1.55 -1.52
N PRO A 53 -0.11 -2.25 -2.30
CA PRO A 53 -0.47 -3.56 -2.82
C PRO A 53 -0.74 -4.53 -1.67
N LEU A 54 -1.73 -5.40 -1.88
CA LEU A 54 -2.11 -6.42 -0.91
C LEU A 54 -1.69 -7.78 -1.43
N LYS A 55 -1.25 -8.66 -0.52
CA LYS A 55 -1.17 -10.11 -0.75
C LYS A 55 -2.30 -10.81 0.01
N PRO A 56 -2.77 -11.96 -0.46
CA PRO A 56 -3.79 -12.71 0.25
C PRO A 56 -3.30 -13.13 1.65
N PRO A 57 -4.22 -13.39 2.58
CA PRO A 57 -3.87 -14.03 3.84
C PRO A 57 -3.10 -15.35 3.61
N PRO A 58 -2.29 -15.81 4.58
CA PRO A 58 -1.60 -17.10 4.47
C PRO A 58 -2.56 -18.24 4.11
N GLY A 59 -2.16 -19.11 3.19
CA GLY A 59 -2.98 -20.24 2.72
C GLY A 59 -4.11 -19.87 1.75
N HIS A 60 -4.20 -18.61 1.31
CA HIS A 60 -5.26 -18.13 0.42
C HIS A 60 -4.70 -17.53 -0.86
N SER A 61 -5.58 -17.38 -1.86
CA SER A 61 -5.28 -16.74 -3.14
C SER A 61 -6.38 -15.74 -3.48
N PHE A 62 -6.01 -14.63 -4.11
CA PHE A 62 -7.00 -13.73 -4.68
C PHE A 62 -7.50 -14.31 -5.99
N HIS A 63 -8.81 -14.29 -6.17
CA HIS A 63 -9.48 -14.66 -7.41
C HIS A 63 -10.12 -13.41 -7.99
N LEU A 64 -9.88 -13.17 -9.28
CA LEU A 64 -10.57 -12.10 -10.01
C LEU A 64 -12.00 -12.55 -10.27
N GLU A 65 -12.97 -11.83 -9.71
CA GLU A 65 -14.36 -11.99 -10.11
C GLU A 65 -14.58 -11.30 -11.46
N LEU A 66 -14.86 -12.08 -12.50
CA LEU A 66 -15.40 -11.53 -13.74
C LEU A 66 -16.90 -11.33 -13.53
N GLY A 67 -17.36 -10.09 -13.62
CA GLY A 67 -18.78 -9.75 -13.50
C GLY A 67 -19.65 -10.55 -14.47
N THR A 68 -20.95 -10.68 -14.12
CA THR A 68 -21.98 -11.20 -15.03
C THR A 68 -22.64 -10.08 -15.81
#